data_AF-A0A426TTA9-F1
#
_entry.id   AF-A0A426TTA9-F1
#
_cell.length_a   1.000
_cell.length_b   1.000
_cell.length_c   1.000
_cell.angle_alpha   90.00
_cell.angle_beta   90.00
_cell.angle_gamma   90.00
#
_symmetry.space_group_name_H-M   'P 1'
#
loop_
_entity.id
_entity.type
_entity.pdbx_description
1 polymer ?
#
loop_
_entity_poly.entity_id
_entity_poly.type
_entity_poly.pdbx_seq_one_letter_code
_entity_poly.pdbx_strand_id
1 'polypeptide(L)'
;QHINTHRYYMGEERGAAVSAEEATVSWYDTIYLPVIAEIRASGLLRSFAGRSEADLYCWIMEHRWHLRERNGGNDPGPSVAVHDYLRRFGRRSLVAMVGDFLRSLR
;
A
#
# COMPACT_ATOMS: atom_id res chain seq x y z
N GLN A 1 -1.47 9.84 12.50
CA GLN A 1 -0.31 10.69 12.17
C GLN A 1 -0.35 11.14 10.70
N HIS A 2 -0.43 10.23 9.73
CA HIS A 2 -0.41 10.54 8.28
C HIS A 2 -1.41 11.61 7.82
N ILE A 3 -2.68 11.54 8.25
CA ILE A 3 -3.69 12.53 7.85
C ILE A 3 -3.38 13.93 8.39
N ASN A 4 -2.87 14.05 9.62
CA ASN A 4 -2.51 15.35 10.19
C ASN A 4 -1.27 15.95 9.52
N THR A 5 -0.29 15.12 9.17
CA THR A 5 0.87 15.55 8.39
C THR A 5 0.45 16.00 6.99
N HIS A 6 -0.42 15.25 6.32
CA HIS A 6 -1.02 15.63 5.03
C HIS A 6 -1.75 16.97 5.13
N ARG A 7 -2.62 17.12 6.14
CA ARG A 7 -3.36 18.36 6.41
C ARG A 7 -2.45 19.56 6.60
N TYR A 8 -1.33 19.38 7.31
CA TYR A 8 -0.35 20.45 7.53
C TYR A 8 0.22 20.94 6.20
N TYR A 9 0.75 20.04 5.37
CA TYR A 9 1.31 20.42 4.05
C TYR A 9 0.26 20.99 3.11
N MET A 10 -0.96 20.43 3.09
CA MET A 10 -2.07 21.02 2.32
C MET A 10 -2.37 22.45 2.75
N GLY A 11 -2.28 22.75 4.05
CA GLY A 11 -2.49 24.09 4.58
C GLY A 11 -1.40 25.07 4.14
N GLU A 12 -0.14 24.63 4.17
CA GLU A 12 1.01 25.39 3.67
C GLU A 12 0.88 25.68 2.16
N GLU A 13 0.55 24.67 1.35
CA GLU A 13 0.36 24.82 -0.11
C GLU A 13 -0.81 25.74 -0.46
N ARG A 14 -1.91 25.66 0.30
CA ARG A 14 -3.09 26.51 0.10
C ARG A 14 -2.88 27.93 0.64
N GLY A 15 -1.99 28.11 1.61
CA GLY A 15 -1.89 29.34 2.41
C GLY A 15 -3.10 29.57 3.32
N ALA A 16 -3.84 28.51 3.69
CA ALA A 16 -5.02 28.61 4.54
C ALA A 16 -5.26 27.32 5.33
N ALA A 17 -5.99 27.41 6.45
CA ALA A 17 -6.34 26.25 7.25
C ALA A 17 -7.20 25.25 6.45
N VAL A 18 -6.87 23.97 6.57
CA VAL A 18 -7.60 22.85 5.96
C VAL A 18 -8.33 22.07 7.05
N SER A 19 -9.59 21.72 6.80
CA SER A 19 -10.38 20.95 7.78
C SER A 19 -9.88 19.51 7.90
N ALA A 20 -10.18 18.85 9.02
CA ALA A 20 -9.82 17.44 9.19
C ALA A 20 -10.52 16.53 8.17
N GLU A 21 -11.78 16.84 7.85
CA GLU A 21 -12.58 16.11 6.87
C GLU A 21 -12.00 16.23 5.47
N GLU A 22 -11.67 17.45 5.05
CA GLU A 22 -11.07 17.70 3.74
C GLU A 22 -9.71 17.02 3.58
N ALA A 23 -8.86 17.10 4.60
CA ALA A 23 -7.58 16.39 4.58
C ALA A 23 -7.75 14.87 4.55
N THR A 24 -8.80 14.33 5.16
CA THR A 24 -9.10 12.89 5.14
C THR A 24 -9.51 12.44 3.73
N VAL A 25 -10.40 13.19 3.07
CA VAL A 25 -10.81 12.90 1.69
C VAL A 25 -9.60 13.01 0.74
N SER A 26 -8.84 14.09 0.85
CA SER A 26 -7.64 14.27 0.03
C SER A 26 -6.63 13.14 0.25
N TRP A 27 -6.38 12.72 1.50
CA TRP A 27 -5.49 11.61 1.80
C TRP A 27 -6.02 10.29 1.22
N TYR A 28 -7.33 10.04 1.30
CA TYR A 28 -7.95 8.85 0.72
C TYR A 28 -7.72 8.80 -0.79
N ASP A 29 -7.96 9.90 -1.49
CA ASP A 29 -7.87 9.97 -2.95
C ASP A 29 -6.42 9.96 -3.47
N THR A 30 -5.51 10.64 -2.77
CA THR A 30 -4.15 10.91 -3.29
C THR A 30 -3.08 9.98 -2.74
N ILE A 31 -3.35 9.29 -1.62
CA ILE A 31 -2.36 8.42 -0.96
C ILE A 31 -2.89 6.99 -0.84
N TYR A 32 -4.10 6.80 -0.30
CA TYR A 32 -4.64 5.45 -0.09
C TYR A 32 -5.02 4.77 -1.41
N LEU A 33 -5.89 5.39 -2.21
CA LEU A 33 -6.40 4.81 -3.45
C LEU A 33 -5.28 4.43 -4.46
N PRO A 34 -4.23 5.23 -4.68
CA PRO A 34 -3.14 4.85 -5.57
C PRO A 34 -2.41 3.59 -5.12
N VAL A 35 -2.20 3.40 -3.82
CA VAL A 35 -1.58 2.18 -3.29
C VAL A 35 -2.52 0.98 -3.47
N ILE A 36 -3.83 1.15 -3.21
CA ILE A 36 -4.82 0.09 -3.43
C ILE A 36 -4.90 -0.31 -4.90
N ALA A 37 -4.82 0.66 -5.83
CA ALA A 37 -4.81 0.39 -7.25
C ALA A 37 -3.61 -0.50 -7.64
N GLU A 38 -2.41 -0.21 -7.13
CA GLU A 38 -1.21 -1.03 -7.35
C GLU A 38 -1.33 -2.44 -6.71
N ILE A 39 -1.88 -2.55 -5.50
CA ILE A 39 -2.15 -3.84 -4.84
C ILE A 39 -3.06 -4.71 -5.71
N ARG A 40 -4.13 -4.13 -6.26
CA ARG A 40 -5.06 -4.82 -7.15
C ARG A 40 -4.39 -5.22 -8.47
N ALA A 41 -3.70 -4.28 -9.11
CA ALA A 41 -3.05 -4.50 -10.42
C ALA A 41 -1.95 -5.58 -10.36
N SER A 42 -1.15 -5.59 -9.29
CA SER A 42 -0.10 -6.59 -9.07
C SER A 42 -0.65 -7.99 -8.74
N GLY A 43 -1.92 -8.09 -8.34
CA GLY A 43 -2.50 -9.33 -7.84
C GLY A 43 -1.97 -9.77 -6.48
N LEU A 44 -1.38 -8.86 -5.71
CA LEU A 44 -0.73 -9.13 -4.44
C LEU A 44 -1.63 -9.89 -3.46
N LEU A 45 -2.91 -9.55 -3.40
CA LEU A 45 -3.91 -10.22 -2.55
C LEU A 45 -3.92 -11.75 -2.70
N ARG A 46 -3.68 -12.28 -3.91
CA ARG A 46 -3.66 -13.74 -4.15
C ARG A 46 -2.54 -14.44 -3.40
N SER A 47 -1.45 -13.73 -3.10
CA SER A 47 -0.33 -14.29 -2.33
C SER A 47 -0.58 -14.27 -0.81
N PHE A 48 -1.61 -13.54 -0.34
CA PHE A 48 -1.90 -13.32 1.08
C PHE A 48 -3.37 -13.66 1.39
N ALA A 49 -3.70 -14.96 1.31
CA ALA A 49 -5.05 -15.45 1.57
C ALA A 49 -5.58 -15.00 2.95
N GLY A 50 -6.82 -14.50 2.97
CA GLY A 50 -7.48 -14.02 4.20
C GLY A 50 -7.08 -12.62 4.64
N ARG A 51 -6.29 -11.88 3.85
CA ARG A 51 -5.94 -10.47 4.13
C ARG A 51 -6.77 -9.51 3.29
N SER A 52 -7.09 -8.38 3.88
CA SER A 52 -7.77 -7.27 3.22
C SER A 52 -6.79 -6.34 2.53
N GLU A 53 -7.31 -5.50 1.65
CA GLU A 53 -6.56 -4.39 1.04
C GLU A 53 -6.01 -3.42 2.08
N ALA A 54 -6.76 -3.16 3.17
CA ALA A 54 -6.31 -2.32 4.27
C ALA A 54 -5.13 -2.94 5.04
N ASP A 55 -5.14 -4.27 5.25
CA ASP A 55 -4.01 -4.96 5.87
C ASP A 55 -2.74 -4.82 5.02
N LEU A 56 -2.87 -5.09 3.72
CA LEU A 56 -1.76 -4.98 2.78
C LEU A 56 -1.27 -3.54 2.61
N TYR A 57 -2.17 -2.56 2.64
CA TYR A 57 -1.83 -1.15 2.62
C TYR A 57 -0.88 -0.79 3.78
N CYS A 58 -1.23 -1.18 5.01
CA CYS A 58 -0.40 -0.91 6.18
C CYS A 58 1.01 -1.51 6.02
N TRP A 59 1.11 -2.76 5.57
CA TRP A 59 2.40 -3.43 5.38
C TRP A 59 3.22 -2.82 4.25
N ILE A 60 2.59 -2.42 3.15
CA ILE A 60 3.27 -1.79 2.02
C ILE A 60 3.75 -0.40 2.38
N MET A 61 3.00 0.38 3.15
CA MET A 61 3.43 1.70 3.59
C MET A 61 4.64 1.64 4.53
N GLU A 62 4.66 0.68 5.45
CA GLU A 62 5.83 0.41 6.30
C GLU A 62 7.04 -0.01 5.44
N HIS A 63 6.82 -0.92 4.48
CA HIS A 63 7.88 -1.37 3.57
C HIS A 63 8.42 -0.23 2.70
N ARG A 64 7.54 0.64 2.19
CA ARG A 64 7.91 1.83 1.40
C ARG A 64 8.75 2.79 2.23
N TRP A 65 8.39 3.01 3.49
CA TRP A 65 9.20 3.80 4.41
C TRP A 65 10.59 3.20 4.58
N HIS A 66 10.71 1.89 4.84
CA HIS A 66 12.02 1.24 4.92
C HIS A 66 12.84 1.33 3.63
N LEU A 67 12.20 1.20 2.46
CA LEU A 67 12.89 1.37 1.18
C LEU A 67 13.40 2.81 1.00
N ARG A 68 12.60 3.80 1.39
CA ARG A 68 13.00 5.21 1.39
C ARG A 68 14.23 5.45 2.27
N GLU A 69 14.22 4.94 3.51
CA GLU A 69 15.35 5.11 4.43
C GLU A 69 16.64 4.50 3.87
N ARG A 70 16.54 3.33 3.25
CA ARG A 70 17.67 2.65 2.62
C ARG A 70 18.17 3.34 1.36
N ASN A 71 17.32 4.11 0.69
CA ASN A 71 17.63 4.86 -0.52
C ASN A 71 18.01 6.33 -0.23
N GLY A 72 18.48 6.63 0.99
CA GLY A 72 18.93 7.98 1.35
C GLY A 72 17.80 9.02 1.38
N GLY A 73 16.57 8.60 1.68
CA GLY A 73 15.40 9.47 1.74
C GLY A 73 14.62 9.60 0.43
N ASN A 74 15.11 8.99 -0.66
CA ASN A 74 14.39 8.98 -1.94
C ASN A 74 13.25 7.96 -1.91
N ASP A 75 12.02 8.45 -1.96
CA ASP A 75 10.83 7.61 -1.92
C ASP A 75 10.65 6.85 -3.25
N PRO A 76 10.64 5.51 -3.24
CA PRO A 76 10.52 4.72 -4.47
C PRO A 76 9.10 4.75 -5.09
N GLY A 77 8.10 5.29 -4.38
CA GLY A 77 6.72 5.31 -4.85
C GLY A 77 5.96 4.01 -4.60
N PRO A 78 4.63 4.02 -4.82
CA PRO A 78 3.74 2.92 -4.48
C PRO A 78 3.98 1.67 -5.33
N SER A 79 4.17 1.82 -6.65
CA SER A 79 4.34 0.68 -7.55
C SER A 79 5.60 -0.14 -7.22
N VAL A 80 6.74 0.53 -7.03
CA VAL A 80 7.99 -0.14 -6.63
C VAL A 80 7.85 -0.82 -5.27
N ALA A 81 7.22 -0.18 -4.29
CA ALA A 81 7.01 -0.76 -2.98
C ALA A 81 6.15 -2.04 -3.05
N VAL A 82 5.04 -2.01 -3.80
CA VAL A 82 4.16 -3.16 -4.00
C VAL A 82 4.88 -4.32 -4.69
N HIS A 83 5.58 -4.05 -5.79
CA HIS A 83 6.28 -5.08 -6.55
C HIS A 83 7.47 -5.67 -5.78
N ASP A 84 8.22 -4.84 -5.05
CA ASP A 84 9.30 -5.32 -4.18
C ASP A 84 8.75 -6.17 -3.02
N TYR A 85 7.62 -5.77 -2.42
CA TYR A 85 6.95 -6.54 -1.38
C TYR A 85 6.46 -7.89 -1.91
N LEU A 86 5.80 -7.90 -3.07
CA LEU A 86 5.38 -9.12 -3.76
C LEU A 86 6.57 -10.05 -4.03
N ARG A 87 7.68 -9.52 -4.52
CA ARG A 87 8.88 -10.30 -4.84
C ARG A 87 9.50 -10.93 -3.59
N ARG A 88 9.53 -10.20 -2.47
CA ARG A 88 10.15 -10.65 -1.21
C ARG A 88 9.28 -11.60 -0.42
N PHE A 89 7.99 -11.29 -0.31
CA PHE A 89 7.06 -11.95 0.62
C PHE A 89 5.93 -12.70 -0.08
N GLY A 90 5.73 -12.50 -1.38
CA GLY A 90 4.66 -13.12 -2.16
C GLY A 90 4.96 -14.53 -2.67
N ARG A 91 6.11 -15.12 -2.33
CA ARG A 91 6.43 -16.53 -2.64
C ARG A 91 5.58 -17.47 -1.76
N ARG A 92 4.35 -17.67 -2.22
CA ARG A 92 3.35 -18.71 -1.88
C ARG A 92 3.23 -19.07 -0.38
N SER A 93 2.20 -18.52 0.24
CA SER A 93 1.48 -19.21 1.32
C SER A 93 1.15 -20.64 0.87
N LEU A 94 1.58 -21.65 1.64
CA LEU A 94 1.32 -23.08 1.37
C LEU A 94 -0.16 -23.37 1.11
N VAL A 95 -1.06 -22.56 1.68
CA VAL A 95 -2.51 -22.64 1.49
C VAL A 95 -2.94 -22.40 0.04
N ALA A 96 -2.31 -21.44 -0.66
CA ALA A 96 -2.62 -21.17 -2.07
C ALA A 96 -2.13 -22.32 -2.97
N MET A 97 -0.99 -22.94 -2.63
CA MET A 97 -0.46 -24.09 -3.37
C MET A 97 -1.36 -25.33 -3.25
N VAL A 98 -1.89 -25.60 -2.06
CA VAL A 98 -2.84 -26.71 -1.83
C VAL A 98 -4.17 -26.44 -2.54
N GLY A 99 -4.68 -25.20 -2.50
CA GLY A 99 -5.92 -24.83 -3.18
C GLY A 99 -5.86 -24.90 -4.72
N ASP A 100 -4.70 -24.60 -5.31
CA ASP A 100 -4.49 -24.74 -6.77
C ASP A 100 -4.39 -26.22 -7.17
N PHE A 101 -3.71 -27.05 -6.37
CA PHE A 101 -3.60 -28.48 -6.60
C PHE A 101 -4.94 -29.23 -6.54
N LEU A 102 -5.79 -28.90 -5.55
CA LEU A 102 -7.14 -29.48 -5.46
C LEU A 102 -8.05 -29.08 -6.63
N ARG A 103 -7.80 -27.92 -7.26
CA ARG A 103 -8.53 -27.47 -8.44
C ARG A 103 -8.05 -28.14 -9.74
N SER A 104 -6.78 -28.55 -9.82
CA SER A 104 -6.25 -29.27 -10.99
C SER A 104 -6.63 -30.77 -11.05
N LEU A 105 -7.22 -31.31 -9.98
CA LEU A 105 -7.68 -32.70 -9.89
C LEU A 105 -9.17 -32.88 -10.23
N ARG A 106 -9.81 -31.86 -10.78
CA ARG A 106 -11.20 -31.87 -11.26
C ARG A 106 -11.23 -31.63 -12.76
#